data_AF-A0A849VQI6-F1
#
_entry.id   AF-A0A849VQI6-F1
#
_cell.length_a   1.000
_cell.length_b   1.000
_cell.length_c   1.000
_cell.angle_alpha   90.00
_cell.angle_beta   90.00
_cell.angle_gamma   90.00
#
_symmetry.space_group_name_H-M   'P 1'
#
loop_
_entity.id
_entity.type
_entity.pdbx_description
1 polymer ?
#
loop_
_entity_poly.entity_id
_entity_poly.type
_entity_poly.pdbx_seq_one_letter_code
_entity_poly.pdbx_strand_id
1 'polypeptide(L)' 'MTVIKSNHDTDLRLPQGPVIRAGKTVEVNNWDIVSGNDVVKAWLRAGAIEEVAAEKESKPKGKKPDASEE' A
#
# COMPACT_ATOMS: atom_id res chain seq x y z
N MET A 1 8.32 -12.25 5.13
CA MET A 1 7.38 -11.21 5.58
C MET A 1 7.89 -9.85 5.12
N THR A 2 7.01 -8.97 4.64
CA THR A 2 7.35 -7.64 4.11
C THR A 2 6.37 -6.62 4.68
N VAL A 3 6.85 -5.43 5.04
CA VAL A 3 5.99 -4.33 5.50
C VAL A 3 5.59 -3.49 4.29
N ILE A 4 4.29 -3.33 4.10
CA ILE A 4 3.72 -2.56 2.99
C ILE A 4 3.02 -1.33 3.55
N LYS A 5 3.27 -0.18 2.96
CA LYS A 5 2.60 1.07 3.28
C LYS A 5 1.54 1.37 2.23
N SER A 6 0.32 1.63 2.66
CA SER A 6 -0.68 2.26 1.79
C SER A 6 -0.40 3.75 1.71
N ASN A 7 -0.23 4.24 0.48
CA ASN A 7 -0.19 5.66 0.17
C ASN A 7 -1.52 6.13 -0.44
N HIS A 8 -2.53 5.26 -0.43
CA HIS A 8 -3.88 5.54 -0.91
C HIS A 8 -4.78 5.99 0.25
N ASP A 9 -5.71 6.91 -0.03
CA ASP A 9 -6.73 7.38 0.93
C ASP A 9 -7.85 6.38 1.24
N THR A 10 -7.81 5.18 0.66
CA THR A 10 -8.83 4.15 0.85
C THR A 10 -8.22 2.86 1.38
N ASP A 11 -9.03 2.04 2.04
CA ASP A 11 -8.62 0.73 2.50
C ASP A 11 -8.35 -0.19 1.30
N LEU A 12 -7.13 -0.70 1.20
CA LEU A 12 -6.70 -1.59 0.13
C LEU A 12 -6.69 -3.02 0.65
N ARG A 13 -7.56 -3.86 0.07
CA ARG A 13 -7.61 -5.28 0.43
C ARG A 13 -6.68 -6.09 -0.45
N LEU A 14 -5.57 -6.57 0.11
CA LEU A 14 -4.65 -7.41 -0.65
C LEU A 14 -5.33 -8.73 -1.06
N PRO A 15 -5.15 -9.18 -2.31
CA PRO A 15 -5.65 -10.47 -2.74
C PRO A 15 -4.95 -11.57 -1.93
N GLN A 16 -5.73 -12.40 -1.24
CA GLN A 16 -5.23 -13.44 -0.32
C GLN A 16 -4.39 -12.90 0.86
N GLY A 17 -4.55 -11.63 1.22
CA GLY A 17 -3.80 -10.97 2.27
C GLY A 17 -4.65 -10.15 3.23
N PRO A 18 -4.01 -9.44 4.18
CA PRO A 18 -4.69 -8.54 5.09
C PRO A 18 -5.21 -7.28 4.36
N VAL A 19 -6.13 -6.58 5.01
CA VAL A 19 -6.56 -5.25 4.57
C VAL A 19 -5.54 -4.21 5.06
N ILE A 20 -4.97 -3.47 4.12
CA ILE A 20 -4.13 -2.31 4.40
C ILE A 20 -5.06 -1.12 4.61
N ARG A 21 -5.08 -0.54 5.82
CA ARG A 21 -5.85 0.67 6.06
C ARG A 21 -5.25 1.86 5.33
N ALA A 22 -6.10 2.80 4.92
CA ALA A 22 -5.67 4.04 4.27
C ALA A 22 -4.53 4.74 5.04
N GLY A 23 -3.44 5.07 4.35
CA GLY A 23 -2.28 5.75 4.95
C GLY A 23 -1.50 4.97 6.03
N LYS A 24 -1.84 3.70 6.28
CA LYS A 24 -1.19 2.86 7.31
C LYS A 24 -0.22 1.86 6.67
N THR A 25 0.69 1.37 7.50
CA THR A 25 1.53 0.20 7.20
C THR A 25 0.87 -1.08 7.70
N VAL A 26 1.04 -2.17 6.96
CA VAL A 26 0.67 -3.52 7.39
C VAL A 26 1.80 -4.48 7.08
N GLU A 27 1.97 -5.47 7.95
CA GLU A 27 2.89 -6.57 7.72
C GLU A 27 2.20 -7.67 6.90
N VAL A 28 2.82 -8.06 5.79
CA VAL A 28 2.32 -9.08 4.88
C VAL A 28 3.29 -10.26 4.90
N ASN A 29 2.85 -11.36 5.50
CA ASN A 29 3.67 -12.58 5.58
C ASN A 29 3.86 -13.23 4.20
N ASN A 30 2.82 -13.25 3.37
CA ASN A 30 2.79 -13.90 2.06
C ASN A 30 3.12 -12.94 0.89
N TRP A 31 3.97 -11.93 1.12
CA TRP A 31 4.24 -10.90 0.12
C TRP A 31 4.80 -11.46 -1.20
N ASP A 32 5.63 -12.50 -1.14
CA ASP A 32 6.17 -13.16 -2.33
C ASP A 32 5.06 -13.62 -3.30
N ILE A 33 3.99 -14.21 -2.76
CA ILE A 33 2.82 -14.66 -3.54
C ILE A 33 1.98 -13.46 -4.00
N VAL A 34 1.74 -12.51 -3.08
CA VAL A 34 0.84 -11.37 -3.29
C VAL A 34 1.42 -10.37 -4.31
N SER A 35 2.73 -10.15 -4.29
CA SER A 35 3.45 -9.26 -5.22
C SER A 35 3.37 -9.74 -6.68
N GLY A 36 3.17 -11.04 -6.89
CA GLY A 36 2.97 -11.63 -8.21
C GLY A 36 1.63 -11.27 -8.86
N ASN A 37 0.64 -10.82 -8.08
CA ASN A 37 -0.71 -10.56 -8.55
C ASN A 37 -0.80 -9.27 -9.37
N ASP A 38 -1.53 -9.30 -10.49
CA ASP A 38 -1.68 -8.14 -11.40
C ASP A 38 -2.28 -6.91 -10.71
N VAL A 39 -3.19 -7.08 -9.75
CA VAL A 39 -3.79 -5.96 -8.99
C VAL A 39 -2.72 -5.28 -8.13
N VAL A 40 -1.90 -6.06 -7.45
CA VAL A 40 -0.84 -5.55 -6.57
C VAL A 40 0.26 -4.88 -7.39
N LYS A 41 0.62 -5.45 -8.54
CA LYS A 41 1.52 -4.82 -9.52
C LYS A 41 0.98 -3.48 -10.02
N ALA A 42 -0.32 -3.39 -10.31
CA ALA A 42 -0.94 -2.13 -10.69
C ALA A 42 -0.87 -1.09 -9.56
N TRP A 43 -1.08 -1.51 -8.31
CA TRP A 43 -0.97 -0.61 -7.15
C TRP A 43 0.45 -0.11 -6.91
N LEU A 44 1.46 -0.98 -7.04
CA LEU A 44 2.88 -0.59 -6.98
C LEU A 44 3.22 0.41 -8.11
N ARG A 45 2.78 0.12 -9.34
CA ARG A 45 2.98 1.01 -10.50
C ARG A 45 2.28 2.36 -10.35
N ALA A 46 1.11 2.39 -9.72
CA ALA A 46 0.36 3.60 -9.43
C ALA A 46 0.89 4.36 -8.21
N GLY A 47 1.83 3.78 -7.44
CA GLY A 47 2.30 4.35 -6.17
C GLY A 47 1.23 4.36 -5.08
N ALA A 48 0.19 3.54 -5.21
CA ALA A 48 -0.87 3.38 -4.21
C ALA A 48 -0.38 2.60 -2.98
N ILE A 49 0.61 1.73 -3.17
CA ILE A 49 1.31 1.02 -2.10
C ILE A 49 2.83 1.07 -2.33
N GLU A 50 3.60 1.01 -1.25
CA GLU A 50 5.06 0.97 -1.27
C GLU A 50 5.60 -0.12 -0.34
N GLU A 51 6.63 -0.84 -0.79
CA GLU A 51 7.39 -1.78 0.04
C GLU A 51 8.31 -0.98 0.96
N VAL A 52 8.07 -1.07 2.27
CA VAL A 52 8.94 -0.49 3.28
C VAL A 52 9.82 -1.62 3.78
N ALA A 53 11.08 -1.64 3.35
CA ALA A 53 12.07 -2.47 4.01
C ALA A 53 12.02 -2.13 5.51
N ALA A 54 11.99 -3.15 6.38
CA ALA A 54 11.77 -2.98 7.82
C ALA A 54 12.85 -2.13 8.56
N GLU A 55 13.76 -1.50 7.82
CA GLU A 55 14.72 -0.55 8.34
C GLU A 55 14.22 0.89 8.09
N LYS A 56 13.72 1.48 9.17
CA LYS A 56 13.32 2.89 9.32
C LYS A 56 12.05 3.32 8.59
N GLU A 57 11.00 3.36 9.42
CA GLU A 57 10.00 4.43 9.45
C GLU A 57 10.52 5.73 8.80
N SER A 58 10.02 6.07 7.62
CA SER A 58 10.18 7.41 7.06
C SER A 58 9.02 7.78 6.14
N LYS A 59 8.18 8.64 6.73
CA LYS A 59 7.48 9.76 6.11
C LYS A 59 6.08 9.48 5.55
N PRO A 60 5.02 10.08 6.12
CA PRO A 60 3.70 10.07 5.50
C PRO A 60 3.75 10.98 4.27
N LYS A 61 3.24 10.51 3.13
CA LYS A 61 3.02 11.37 1.95
C LYS A 61 1.60 11.17 1.43
N GLY A 62 0.64 11.22 2.35
CA GLY A 62 -0.74 11.56 2.02
C GLY A 62 -0.79 13.02 1.56
N LYS A 63 -0.61 13.23 0.26
CA LYS A 63 -1.14 14.41 -0.43
C LYS A 63 -2.14 13.90 -1.46
N LYS A 64 -3.38 13.70 -1.04
CA LYS A 64 -4.51 13.90 -1.94
C LYS A 64 -4.94 15.36 -1.76
N PRO A 65 -4.67 16.27 -2.72
CA PRO A 65 -5.56 17.41 -2.82
C PRO A 65 -6.91 16.83 -3.23
N ASP A 66 -7.89 16.98 -2.35
CA ASP A 66 -9.30 16.88 -2.67
C ASP A 66 -9.55 17.88 -3.81
N ALA A 67 -9.53 17.38 -5.04
CA ALA A 67 -10.11 18.06 -6.18
C ALA A 67 -11.57 17.60 -6.24
N SER A 68 -12.38 18.13 -5.32
CA SER A 68 -13.81 18.24 -5.53
C SER A 68 -14.03 19.58 -6.23
N GLU A 69 -14.25 19.44 -7.54
CA GLU A 69 -14.88 20.40 -8.43
C GLU A 69 -16.29 20.75 -7.92
N GLU A 70 -16.57 22.04 -7.66
CA GLU A 70 -17.64 22.86 -8.27
C GLU A 70 -17.59 24.31 -7.75
#